data_AF-A0A7X8DC00-F1
#
_entry.id   AF-A0A7X8DC00-F1
#
_cell.length_a   1.000
_cell.length_b   1.000
_cell.length_c   1.000
_cell.angle_alpha   90.00
_cell.angle_beta   90.00
_cell.angle_gamma   90.00
#
_symmetry.space_group_name_H-M   'P 1'
#
loop_
_entity.id
_entity.type
_entity.pdbx_description
1 polymer ?
#
loop_
_entity_poly.entity_id
_entity_poly.type
_entity_poly.pdbx_seq_one_letter_code
_entity_poly.pdbx_strand_id
1 'polypeptide(L)'
;MSRSKRAHAVMFGFDFQVNAAIVLMIENIENLKSLRLEGNYEDISLELESNRYILAQAKSVEQSSTDFRNVRKNLKKSLTTLSEGNNKVDAQQLIMITNSPNPLNETASRNLFLGVAHRSFSSLPKSSQKLIEGYLSGINQPLSTDKFMIQVLPFETDDDIERYKMVKQAVDDFIGDLNLNVPGLGKRLLSIWHEEVFKNGTKKDAAIQLKKKDVVWPIMLIATDVERCDDTFADIFDSSAYDEIVHQYKETIESCCERCEFFIKVLCDYNEYKCSKKPAEKCLEFAINQWESYLSEFELGSIDDETKKGLIQIVLYNIVRNRITIDRIKKGVKL
;
A
#
# COMPACT_ATOMS: atom_id res chain seq x y z
N MET A 1 0.07 -30.00 29.66
CA MET A 1 0.10 -28.54 29.36
C MET A 1 -1.16 -28.19 28.62
N SER A 2 -2.08 -27.46 29.25
CA SER A 2 -3.32 -27.01 28.62
C SER A 2 -2.99 -26.13 27.42
N ARG A 3 -3.45 -26.53 26.21
CA ARG A 3 -3.50 -25.63 25.05
C ARG A 3 -4.32 -24.41 25.47
N SER A 4 -3.64 -23.32 25.78
CA SER A 4 -4.25 -22.01 25.91
C SER A 4 -4.97 -21.72 24.60
N LYS A 5 -6.31 -21.85 24.59
CA LYS A 5 -7.18 -21.47 23.47
C LYS A 5 -7.31 -19.94 23.40
N ARG A 6 -6.21 -19.20 23.54
CA ARG A 6 -6.25 -17.75 23.28
C ARG A 6 -6.24 -17.58 21.77
N ALA A 7 -7.18 -16.80 21.24
CA ALA A 7 -7.22 -16.43 19.82
C ALA A 7 -6.00 -15.59 19.38
N HIS A 8 -5.04 -15.34 20.28
CA HIS A 8 -3.82 -14.58 20.07
C HIS A 8 -3.03 -15.05 18.85
N ALA A 9 -2.72 -16.34 18.73
CA ALA A 9 -1.95 -16.87 17.60
C ALA A 9 -2.65 -16.62 16.24
N VAL A 10 -3.98 -16.61 16.25
CA VAL A 10 -4.78 -16.30 15.06
C VAL A 10 -4.70 -14.81 14.75
N MET A 11 -4.87 -13.94 15.76
CA MET A 11 -4.76 -12.48 15.59
C MET A 11 -3.36 -12.05 15.13
N PHE A 12 -2.31 -12.63 15.72
CA PHE A 12 -0.92 -12.42 15.29
C PHE A 12 -0.70 -12.88 13.84
N GLY A 13 -1.31 -14.00 13.43
CA GLY A 13 -1.32 -14.47 12.05
C GLY A 13 -1.91 -13.45 11.07
N PHE A 14 -3.08 -12.90 11.40
CA PHE A 14 -3.73 -11.88 10.58
C PHE A 14 -2.95 -10.57 10.53
N ASP A 15 -2.43 -10.10 11.66
CA ASP A 15 -1.63 -8.89 11.72
C ASP A 15 -0.35 -9.03 10.86
N PHE A 16 0.34 -10.16 10.95
CA PHE A 16 1.46 -10.47 10.05
C PHE A 16 1.04 -10.46 8.58
N GLN A 17 -0.11 -11.04 8.25
CA GLN A 17 -0.62 -11.14 6.89
C GLN A 17 -0.94 -9.75 6.29
N VAL A 18 -1.56 -8.85 7.06
CA VAL A 18 -1.81 -7.46 6.66
C VAL A 18 -0.50 -6.75 6.35
N ASN A 19 0.48 -6.85 7.25
CA ASN A 19 1.78 -6.19 7.07
C ASN A 19 2.59 -6.78 5.91
N ALA A 20 2.54 -8.10 5.72
CA ALA A 20 3.11 -8.77 4.55
C ALA A 20 2.48 -8.27 3.24
N ALA A 21 1.16 -8.06 3.22
CA ALA A 21 0.45 -7.55 2.06
C ALA A 21 0.87 -6.10 1.73
N ILE A 22 1.08 -5.25 2.74
CA ILE A 22 1.59 -3.88 2.55
C ILE A 22 2.99 -3.90 1.92
N VAL A 23 3.90 -4.73 2.44
CA VAL A 23 5.26 -4.84 1.88
C VAL A 23 5.22 -5.31 0.43
N LEU A 24 4.46 -6.37 0.13
CA LEU A 24 4.30 -6.89 -1.23
C LEU A 24 3.67 -5.87 -2.18
N MET A 25 2.69 -5.10 -1.69
CA MET A 25 2.04 -4.02 -2.44
C MET A 25 3.05 -2.94 -2.84
N ILE A 26 3.89 -2.49 -1.89
CA ILE A 26 4.92 -1.48 -2.12
C ILE A 26 5.96 -1.98 -3.11
N GLU A 27 6.48 -3.20 -2.90
CA GLU A 27 7.49 -3.83 -3.78
C GLU A 27 7.01 -3.97 -5.24
N ASN A 28 5.69 -3.96 -5.48
CA ASN A 28 5.09 -4.15 -6.79
C ASN A 28 4.25 -2.96 -7.27
N ILE A 29 4.32 -1.81 -6.59
CA ILE A 29 3.38 -0.69 -6.77
C ILE A 29 3.35 -0.17 -8.21
N GLU A 30 4.48 -0.17 -8.91
CA GLU A 30 4.56 0.27 -10.30
C GLU A 30 3.64 -0.52 -11.24
N ASN A 31 3.58 -1.84 -11.07
CA ASN A 31 2.81 -2.75 -11.94
C ASN A 31 1.52 -3.22 -11.28
N LEU A 32 1.21 -2.77 -10.07
CA LEU A 32 0.03 -3.15 -9.31
C LEU A 32 -1.22 -2.64 -10.02
N LYS A 33 -2.19 -3.51 -10.25
CA LYS A 33 -3.54 -3.13 -10.64
C LYS A 33 -4.45 -3.13 -9.40
N SER A 34 -4.39 -4.21 -8.63
CA SER A 34 -5.15 -4.35 -7.38
C SER A 34 -4.53 -5.34 -6.40
N LEU A 35 -4.92 -5.20 -5.13
CA LEU A 35 -4.59 -6.06 -4.01
C LEU A 35 -5.86 -6.66 -3.41
N ARG A 36 -5.79 -7.94 -3.07
CA ARG A 36 -6.81 -8.65 -2.29
C ARG A 36 -6.15 -9.43 -1.15
N LEU A 37 -6.50 -9.09 0.08
CA LEU A 37 -6.24 -9.91 1.27
C LEU A 37 -7.39 -10.91 1.43
N GLU A 38 -7.09 -12.15 1.85
CA GLU A 38 -8.09 -13.23 2.01
C GLU A 38 -8.95 -13.37 0.72
N GLY A 39 -8.25 -13.69 -0.38
CA GLY A 39 -8.84 -13.81 -1.71
C GLY A 39 -9.25 -15.23 -2.08
N ASN A 40 -9.76 -15.40 -3.30
CA ASN A 40 -10.16 -16.72 -3.83
C ASN A 40 -8.97 -17.62 -4.19
N TYR A 41 -7.78 -17.04 -4.30
CA TYR A 41 -6.58 -17.69 -4.82
C TYR A 41 -5.57 -18.00 -3.73
N GLU A 42 -5.25 -17.04 -2.87
CA GLU A 42 -4.39 -17.21 -1.68
C GLU A 42 -4.65 -16.14 -0.60
N ASP A 43 -3.98 -16.31 0.56
CA ASP A 43 -3.92 -15.36 1.68
C ASP A 43 -3.73 -13.91 1.19
N ILE A 44 -2.82 -13.68 0.23
CA ILE A 44 -2.56 -12.38 -0.40
C ILE A 44 -2.49 -12.58 -1.92
N SER A 45 -3.23 -11.79 -2.68
CA SER A 45 -3.21 -11.80 -4.15
C SER A 45 -3.02 -10.39 -4.68
N LEU A 46 -2.03 -10.18 -5.54
CA LEU A 46 -1.86 -8.95 -6.32
C LEU A 46 -2.18 -9.24 -7.78
N GLU A 47 -3.12 -8.50 -8.36
CA GLU A 47 -3.31 -8.46 -9.81
C GLU A 47 -2.42 -7.36 -10.37
N LEU A 48 -1.75 -7.64 -11.49
CA LEU A 48 -0.87 -6.69 -12.15
C LEU A 48 -1.53 -6.12 -13.40
N GLU A 49 -1.00 -5.00 -13.91
CA GLU A 49 -1.48 -4.39 -15.17
C GLU A 49 -1.38 -5.35 -16.38
N SER A 50 -0.48 -6.34 -16.30
CA SER A 50 -0.39 -7.43 -17.29
C SER A 50 -1.52 -8.47 -17.20
N ASN A 51 -2.46 -8.31 -16.27
CA ASN A 51 -3.50 -9.28 -15.86
C ASN A 51 -2.94 -10.62 -15.33
N ARG A 52 -1.64 -10.68 -15.01
CA ARG A 52 -1.03 -11.80 -14.26
C ARG A 52 -1.04 -11.52 -12.77
N TYR A 53 -0.85 -12.58 -11.98
CA TYR A 53 -0.93 -12.50 -10.52
C TYR A 53 0.41 -12.72 -9.82
N ILE A 54 0.55 -12.08 -8.66
CA ILE A 54 1.48 -12.50 -7.61
C ILE A 54 0.62 -13.09 -6.49
N LEU A 55 0.84 -14.37 -6.17
CA LEU A 55 0.15 -15.03 -5.07
C LEU A 55 1.13 -15.25 -3.92
N ALA A 56 0.73 -14.92 -2.71
CA ALA A 56 1.56 -15.11 -1.53
C ALA A 56 0.80 -15.80 -0.40
N GLN A 57 1.45 -16.81 0.20
CA GLN A 57 0.97 -17.50 1.38
C GLN A 57 1.72 -17.03 2.62
N ALA A 58 1.00 -16.39 3.54
CA ALA A 58 1.57 -15.85 4.76
C ALA A 58 1.60 -16.90 5.87
N LYS A 59 2.76 -17.08 6.50
CA LYS A 59 2.96 -18.05 7.59
C LYS A 59 3.78 -17.43 8.70
N SER A 60 3.12 -16.96 9.76
CA SER A 60 3.78 -16.42 10.93
C SER A 60 4.10 -17.49 11.98
N VAL A 61 5.07 -17.18 12.85
CA VAL A 61 5.48 -17.94 14.02
C VAL A 61 5.64 -16.96 15.18
N GLU A 62 4.87 -17.10 16.26
CA GLU A 62 4.86 -16.13 17.37
C GLU A 62 6.24 -15.93 18.02
N GLN A 63 7.02 -17.01 18.14
CA GLN A 63 8.39 -16.99 18.64
C GLN A 63 9.37 -17.33 17.51
N SER A 64 9.29 -16.60 16.38
CA SER A 64 10.05 -16.88 15.17
C SER A 64 11.56 -17.05 15.37
N SER A 65 12.14 -16.34 16.35
CA SER A 65 13.56 -16.43 16.69
C SER A 65 13.99 -17.79 17.26
N THR A 66 13.06 -18.55 17.85
CA THR A 66 13.37 -19.75 18.64
C THR A 66 12.51 -20.98 18.33
N ASP A 67 11.29 -20.83 17.81
CA ASP A 67 10.39 -21.94 17.50
C ASP A 67 10.40 -22.31 16.01
N PHE A 68 11.09 -23.40 15.67
CA PHE A 68 11.15 -23.94 14.31
C PHE A 68 10.35 -25.24 14.13
N ARG A 69 9.54 -25.64 15.11
CA ARG A 69 8.90 -26.98 15.12
C ARG A 69 7.91 -27.15 13.97
N ASN A 70 7.23 -26.09 13.58
CA ASN A 70 6.16 -26.14 12.58
C ASN A 70 6.53 -25.54 11.21
N VAL A 71 7.75 -25.02 11.03
CA VAL A 71 8.12 -24.30 9.78
C VAL A 71 8.06 -25.20 8.55
N ARG A 72 8.42 -26.48 8.65
CA ARG A 72 8.27 -27.45 7.55
C ARG A 72 6.81 -27.76 7.23
N LYS A 73 5.93 -27.80 8.24
CA LYS A 73 4.49 -27.94 8.03
C LYS A 73 3.93 -26.70 7.32
N ASN A 74 4.38 -25.52 7.71
CA ASN A 74 4.02 -24.26 7.08
C ASN A 74 4.47 -24.23 5.61
N LEU A 75 5.73 -24.60 5.34
CA LEU A 75 6.26 -24.74 3.98
C LEU A 75 5.41 -25.69 3.13
N LYS A 76 5.13 -26.90 3.63
CA LYS A 76 4.30 -27.86 2.89
C LYS A 76 2.90 -27.31 2.59
N LYS A 77 2.29 -26.63 3.56
CA LYS A 77 0.98 -25.98 3.36
C LYS A 77 1.08 -24.90 2.28
N SER A 78 2.08 -24.02 2.35
CA SER A 78 2.29 -22.97 1.35
C SER A 78 2.51 -23.54 -0.06
N LEU A 79 3.34 -24.56 -0.22
CA LEU A 79 3.53 -25.19 -1.52
C LEU A 79 2.23 -25.77 -2.09
N THR A 80 1.38 -26.33 -1.22
CA THR A 80 0.08 -26.90 -1.61
C THR A 80 -0.88 -25.82 -2.07
N THR A 81 -1.12 -24.80 -1.23
CA THR A 81 -2.11 -23.76 -1.52
C THR A 81 -1.67 -22.84 -2.65
N LEU A 82 -0.37 -22.55 -2.78
CA LEU A 82 0.18 -21.81 -3.92
C LEU A 82 0.03 -22.60 -5.24
N SER A 83 0.19 -23.93 -5.21
CA SER A 83 -0.06 -24.77 -6.39
C SER A 83 -1.54 -24.72 -6.78
N GLU A 84 -2.44 -24.85 -5.81
CA GLU A 84 -3.89 -24.74 -6.03
C GLU A 84 -4.30 -23.37 -6.59
N GLY A 85 -3.74 -22.28 -6.04
CA GLY A 85 -3.96 -20.92 -6.52
C GLY A 85 -3.45 -20.72 -7.95
N ASN A 86 -2.24 -21.18 -8.25
CA ASN A 86 -1.62 -21.11 -9.58
C ASN A 86 -2.41 -21.91 -10.64
N ASN A 87 -3.19 -22.92 -10.25
CA ASN A 87 -4.03 -23.66 -11.19
C ASN A 87 -5.35 -22.93 -11.52
N LYS A 88 -5.70 -21.87 -10.76
CA LYS A 88 -6.89 -21.05 -10.99
C LYS A 88 -6.61 -19.78 -11.79
N VAL A 89 -5.38 -19.27 -11.73
CA VAL A 89 -4.97 -18.01 -12.37
C VAL A 89 -3.55 -18.10 -12.94
N ASP A 90 -3.24 -17.28 -13.94
CA ASP A 90 -1.86 -17.14 -14.40
C ASP A 90 -1.03 -16.32 -13.40
N ALA A 91 -0.42 -17.02 -12.44
CA ALA A 91 0.52 -16.40 -11.51
C ALA A 91 1.90 -16.30 -12.17
N GLN A 92 2.48 -15.10 -12.18
CA GLN A 92 3.87 -14.89 -12.58
C GLN A 92 4.86 -15.23 -11.45
N GLN A 93 4.41 -15.16 -10.20
CA GLN A 93 5.26 -15.33 -9.02
C GLN A 93 4.43 -15.89 -7.86
N LEU A 94 5.03 -16.83 -7.12
CA LEU A 94 4.42 -17.58 -6.03
C LEU A 94 5.33 -17.47 -4.80
N ILE A 95 4.81 -16.89 -3.72
CA ILE A 95 5.63 -16.47 -2.58
C ILE A 95 5.18 -17.18 -1.32
N MET A 96 6.09 -17.89 -0.65
CA MET A 96 5.90 -18.16 0.78
C MET A 96 6.50 -17.00 1.56
N ILE A 97 5.67 -16.22 2.24
CA ILE A 97 6.14 -15.13 3.12
C ILE A 97 6.02 -15.54 4.60
N THR A 98 7.09 -15.37 5.36
CA THR A 98 7.16 -15.80 6.76
C THR A 98 8.06 -14.89 7.59
N ASN A 99 7.87 -14.88 8.91
CA ASN A 99 8.76 -14.19 9.84
C ASN A 99 9.87 -15.10 10.39
N SER A 100 9.88 -16.39 10.06
CA SER A 100 10.89 -17.32 10.57
C SER A 100 12.24 -17.14 9.84
N PRO A 101 13.35 -16.93 10.57
CA PRO A 101 14.70 -16.88 9.99
C PRO A 101 15.26 -18.28 9.65
N ASN A 102 14.48 -19.34 9.80
CA ASN A 102 14.86 -20.70 9.42
C ASN A 102 13.66 -21.47 8.83
N PRO A 103 13.11 -21.00 7.69
CA PRO A 103 11.84 -21.50 7.17
C PRO A 103 11.89 -22.96 6.70
N LEU A 104 13.09 -23.47 6.39
CA LEU A 104 13.32 -24.84 5.94
C LEU A 104 13.68 -25.80 7.09
N ASN A 105 13.94 -25.25 8.28
CA ASN A 105 14.55 -25.97 9.40
C ASN A 105 15.83 -26.71 8.96
N GLU A 106 16.78 -25.98 8.38
CA GLU A 106 18.06 -26.51 7.89
C GLU A 106 19.20 -25.55 8.26
N THR A 107 20.28 -26.09 8.85
CA THR A 107 21.49 -25.30 9.16
C THR A 107 22.11 -24.71 7.89
N ALA A 108 22.09 -25.45 6.78
CA ALA A 108 22.70 -25.05 5.52
C ALA A 108 22.08 -23.79 4.88
N SER A 109 20.81 -23.51 5.15
CA SER A 109 20.10 -22.36 4.57
C SER A 109 19.80 -21.27 5.58
N ARG A 110 19.95 -21.52 6.89
CA ARG A 110 19.57 -20.58 7.96
C ARG A 110 20.11 -19.16 7.75
N ASN A 111 21.39 -19.04 7.39
CA ASN A 111 22.03 -17.74 7.23
C ASN A 111 21.51 -16.95 6.02
N LEU A 112 20.86 -17.61 5.05
CA LEU A 112 20.29 -16.95 3.87
C LEU A 112 19.04 -16.13 4.18
N PHE A 113 18.46 -16.37 5.35
CA PHE A 113 17.16 -15.87 5.82
C PHE A 113 17.28 -15.03 7.09
N LEU A 114 18.49 -14.57 7.44
CA LEU A 114 18.68 -13.62 8.54
C LEU A 114 18.22 -12.23 8.09
N GLY A 115 17.26 -11.65 8.81
CA GLY A 115 16.68 -10.34 8.46
C GLY A 115 15.68 -10.43 7.31
N VAL A 116 15.53 -9.34 6.57
CA VAL A 116 14.73 -9.31 5.34
C VAL A 116 15.43 -10.12 4.25
N ALA A 117 14.71 -11.02 3.59
CA ALA A 117 15.29 -11.85 2.53
C ALA A 117 14.29 -12.19 1.44
N HIS A 118 14.77 -12.21 0.19
CA HIS A 118 14.05 -12.70 -0.98
C HIS A 118 14.90 -13.77 -1.67
N ARG A 119 14.44 -15.02 -1.64
CA ARG A 119 15.19 -16.16 -2.21
C ARG A 119 14.32 -16.89 -3.23
N SER A 120 14.68 -16.75 -4.50
CA SER A 120 14.15 -17.63 -5.55
C SER A 120 14.56 -19.08 -5.27
N PHE A 121 13.76 -20.05 -5.70
CA PHE A 121 14.07 -21.47 -5.56
C PHE A 121 15.49 -21.82 -6.05
N SER A 122 15.88 -21.29 -7.23
CA SER A 122 17.17 -21.57 -7.86
C SER A 122 18.36 -21.05 -7.05
N SER A 123 18.16 -20.03 -6.21
CA SER A 123 19.19 -19.46 -5.32
C SER A 123 19.43 -20.26 -4.04
N LEU A 124 18.57 -21.24 -3.73
CA LEU A 124 18.67 -22.04 -2.51
C LEU A 124 19.78 -23.11 -2.60
N PRO A 125 20.34 -23.58 -1.47
CA PRO A 125 21.26 -24.71 -1.46
C PRO A 125 20.63 -25.97 -2.07
N LYS A 126 21.46 -26.87 -2.61
CA LYS A 126 20.97 -28.10 -3.25
C LYS A 126 20.17 -29.01 -2.30
N SER A 127 20.47 -29.03 -1.01
CA SER A 127 19.67 -29.76 -0.01
C SER A 127 18.26 -29.19 0.11
N SER A 128 18.15 -27.87 0.17
CA SER A 128 16.90 -27.12 0.26
C SER A 128 16.05 -27.26 -1.01
N GLN A 129 16.67 -27.21 -2.19
CA GLN A 129 16.00 -27.49 -3.46
C GLN A 129 15.36 -28.89 -3.45
N LYS A 130 16.14 -29.92 -3.10
CA LYS A 130 15.66 -31.30 -2.98
C LYS A 130 14.54 -31.48 -1.97
N LEU A 131 14.60 -30.76 -0.83
CA LEU A 131 13.55 -30.78 0.18
C LEU A 131 12.22 -30.27 -0.39
N ILE A 132 12.25 -29.14 -1.08
CA ILE A 132 11.06 -28.53 -1.69
C ILE A 132 10.53 -29.41 -2.84
N GLU A 133 11.39 -29.89 -3.73
CA GLU A 133 11.04 -30.82 -4.81
C GLU A 133 10.38 -32.09 -4.25
N GLY A 134 10.90 -32.61 -3.14
CA GLY A 134 10.31 -33.74 -2.41
C GLY A 134 8.86 -33.48 -1.99
N TYR A 135 8.56 -32.29 -1.46
CA TYR A 135 7.18 -31.92 -1.14
C TYR A 135 6.30 -31.72 -2.38
N LEU A 136 6.83 -31.08 -3.42
CA LEU A 136 6.11 -30.84 -4.68
C LEU A 136 5.73 -32.13 -5.40
N SER A 137 6.59 -33.16 -5.36
CA SER A 137 6.31 -34.47 -5.98
C SER A 137 5.04 -35.15 -5.46
N GLY A 138 4.58 -34.79 -4.27
CA GLY A 138 3.35 -35.32 -3.66
C GLY A 138 2.11 -34.47 -3.92
N ILE A 139 2.20 -33.39 -4.69
CA ILE A 139 1.10 -32.46 -4.97
C ILE A 139 0.62 -32.69 -6.41
N ASN A 140 -0.69 -32.80 -6.60
CA ASN A 140 -1.28 -32.85 -7.94
C ASN A 140 -1.18 -31.47 -8.60
N GLN A 141 -0.69 -31.41 -9.84
CA GLN A 141 -0.43 -30.16 -10.58
C GLN A 141 0.39 -29.17 -9.72
N PRO A 142 1.63 -29.54 -9.36
CA PRO A 142 2.45 -28.73 -8.49
C PRO A 142 2.83 -27.42 -9.17
N LEU A 143 3.06 -26.38 -8.36
CA LEU A 143 3.63 -25.13 -8.83
C LEU A 143 4.97 -25.36 -9.54
N SER A 144 5.29 -24.45 -10.46
CA SER A 144 6.58 -24.46 -11.13
C SER A 144 7.62 -23.73 -10.27
N THR A 145 8.80 -24.33 -10.10
CA THR A 145 9.83 -23.84 -9.18
C THR A 145 10.52 -22.56 -9.67
N ASP A 146 10.48 -22.28 -10.97
CA ASP A 146 10.93 -21.00 -11.56
C ASP A 146 10.12 -19.80 -11.09
N LYS A 147 8.84 -20.02 -10.74
CA LYS A 147 7.93 -18.98 -10.19
C LYS A 147 8.00 -18.87 -8.67
N PHE A 148 8.60 -19.84 -7.98
CA PHE A 148 8.55 -19.94 -6.52
C PHE A 148 9.69 -19.21 -5.82
N MET A 149 9.34 -18.50 -4.74
CA MET A 149 10.30 -17.89 -3.83
C MET A 149 9.87 -17.97 -2.37
N ILE A 150 10.86 -17.84 -1.49
CA ILE A 150 10.67 -17.65 -0.06
C ILE A 150 11.06 -16.22 0.29
N GLN A 151 10.14 -15.50 0.92
CA GLN A 151 10.36 -14.16 1.45
C GLN A 151 10.32 -14.20 2.98
N VAL A 152 11.29 -13.55 3.61
CA VAL A 152 11.32 -13.38 5.07
C VAL A 152 11.08 -11.92 5.42
N LEU A 153 10.04 -11.70 6.22
CA LEU A 153 9.69 -10.40 6.80
C LEU A 153 9.77 -10.54 8.33
N PRO A 154 10.85 -10.07 8.97
CA PRO A 154 10.97 -10.10 10.42
C PRO A 154 9.79 -9.40 11.10
N PHE A 155 9.13 -10.10 12.01
CA PHE A 155 7.91 -9.66 12.68
C PHE A 155 7.70 -10.50 13.94
N GLU A 156 8.11 -10.00 15.10
CA GLU A 156 8.08 -10.73 16.38
C GLU A 156 7.95 -9.73 17.54
N THR A 157 7.79 -10.23 18.76
CA THR A 157 7.73 -9.48 20.03
C THR A 157 6.42 -8.74 20.25
N ASP A 158 6.16 -8.30 21.49
CA ASP A 158 5.03 -7.45 21.87
C ASP A 158 5.34 -5.94 21.86
N ASP A 159 6.57 -5.58 21.51
CA ASP A 159 6.95 -4.19 21.32
C ASP A 159 6.64 -3.76 19.88
N ASP A 160 5.73 -2.81 19.71
CA ASP A 160 5.29 -2.35 18.39
C ASP A 160 6.44 -1.76 17.56
N ILE A 161 7.40 -1.08 18.20
CA ILE A 161 8.53 -0.47 17.50
C ILE A 161 9.39 -1.57 16.86
N GLU A 162 9.68 -2.63 17.60
CA GLU A 162 10.44 -3.77 17.10
C GLU A 162 9.65 -4.64 16.12
N ARG A 163 8.37 -4.93 16.43
CA ARG A 163 7.49 -5.77 15.61
C ARG A 163 7.29 -5.21 14.21
N TYR A 164 6.97 -3.91 14.10
CA TYR A 164 6.67 -3.26 12.82
C TYR A 164 7.89 -2.60 12.18
N LYS A 165 9.09 -2.69 12.78
CA LYS A 165 10.30 -1.97 12.33
C LYS A 165 10.60 -2.13 10.84
N MET A 166 10.58 -3.38 10.36
CA MET A 166 10.91 -3.68 8.95
C MET A 166 9.81 -3.23 8.00
N VAL A 167 8.55 -3.27 8.43
CA VAL A 167 7.41 -2.78 7.63
C VAL A 167 7.48 -1.26 7.53
N LYS A 168 7.71 -0.58 8.66
CA LYS A 168 7.91 0.87 8.70
C LYS A 168 9.09 1.29 7.83
N GLN A 169 10.19 0.53 7.87
CA GLN A 169 11.34 0.79 6.99
C GLN A 169 10.96 0.67 5.51
N ALA A 170 10.24 -0.37 5.09
CA ALA A 170 9.78 -0.50 3.71
C ALA A 170 8.89 0.69 3.26
N VAL A 171 8.04 1.20 4.16
CA VAL A 171 7.23 2.40 3.91
C VAL A 171 8.09 3.65 3.80
N ASP A 172 9.02 3.86 4.73
CA ASP A 172 9.90 5.03 4.76
C ASP A 172 10.84 5.06 3.55
N ASP A 173 11.40 3.90 3.16
CA ASP A 173 12.26 3.76 1.98
C ASP A 173 11.48 4.10 0.70
N PHE A 174 10.26 3.58 0.55
CA PHE A 174 9.37 3.91 -0.57
C PHE A 174 9.05 5.41 -0.65
N ILE A 175 8.78 6.05 0.49
CA ILE A 175 8.55 7.50 0.56
C ILE A 175 9.82 8.27 0.15
N GLY A 176 10.98 7.78 0.56
CA GLY A 176 12.29 8.28 0.16
C GLY A 176 12.50 8.20 -1.36
N ASP A 177 12.13 7.08 -1.98
CA ASP A 177 12.20 6.88 -3.43
C ASP A 177 11.29 7.85 -4.20
N LEU A 178 10.12 8.20 -3.62
CA LEU A 178 9.23 9.24 -4.16
C LEU A 178 9.75 10.68 -3.92
N ASN A 179 10.84 10.84 -3.16
CA ASN A 179 11.43 12.11 -2.76
C ASN A 179 10.42 13.07 -2.09
N LEU A 180 9.70 12.52 -1.11
CA LEU A 180 8.69 13.24 -0.33
C LEU A 180 9.25 13.62 1.06
N ASN A 181 9.44 14.92 1.27
CA ASN A 181 9.95 15.45 2.54
C ASN A 181 8.81 15.89 3.46
N VAL A 182 8.05 14.91 3.96
CA VAL A 182 6.88 15.17 4.80
C VAL A 182 7.06 14.52 6.18
N PRO A 183 7.20 15.32 7.25
CA PRO A 183 7.33 14.80 8.60
C PRO A 183 6.15 13.88 8.99
N GLY A 184 6.46 12.69 9.49
CA GLY A 184 5.46 11.73 9.95
C GLY A 184 4.65 11.04 8.84
N LEU A 185 4.95 11.27 7.55
CA LEU A 185 4.23 10.67 6.43
C LEU A 185 4.22 9.14 6.50
N GLY A 186 5.36 8.49 6.74
CA GLY A 186 5.44 7.03 6.81
C GLY A 186 4.56 6.42 7.90
N LYS A 187 4.51 7.06 9.08
CA LYS A 187 3.63 6.62 10.16
C LYS A 187 2.15 6.76 9.79
N ARG A 188 1.76 7.89 9.18
CA ARG A 188 0.38 8.14 8.74
C ARG A 188 -0.03 7.15 7.64
N LEU A 189 0.81 6.95 6.63
CA LEU A 189 0.57 6.03 5.53
C LEU A 189 0.46 4.58 5.99
N LEU A 190 1.38 4.12 6.85
CA LEU A 190 1.33 2.77 7.40
C LEU A 190 0.01 2.52 8.15
N SER A 191 -0.46 3.51 8.93
CA SER A 191 -1.73 3.40 9.66
C SER A 191 -2.93 3.27 8.71
N ILE A 192 -2.98 4.11 7.66
CA ILE A 192 -4.05 4.09 6.66
C ILE A 192 -4.02 2.78 5.87
N TRP A 193 -2.87 2.36 5.37
CA TRP A 193 -2.76 1.12 4.60
C TRP A 193 -3.05 -0.12 5.44
N HIS A 194 -2.66 -0.13 6.72
CA HIS A 194 -3.05 -1.21 7.63
C HIS A 194 -4.55 -1.32 7.76
N GLU A 195 -5.24 -0.20 8.00
CA GLU A 195 -6.70 -0.18 8.10
C GLU A 195 -7.39 -0.59 6.81
N GLU A 196 -6.96 -0.06 5.66
CA GLU A 196 -7.57 -0.35 4.37
C GLU A 196 -7.35 -1.81 3.93
N VAL A 197 -6.13 -2.33 4.09
CA VAL A 197 -5.81 -3.74 3.79
C VAL A 197 -6.56 -4.67 4.72
N PHE A 198 -6.66 -4.34 6.02
CA PHE A 198 -7.46 -5.10 6.97
C PHE A 198 -8.94 -5.11 6.57
N LYS A 199 -9.53 -3.93 6.34
CA LYS A 199 -10.93 -3.80 5.86
C LYS A 199 -11.16 -4.60 4.60
N ASN A 200 -10.22 -4.58 3.64
CA ASN A 200 -10.30 -5.36 2.41
C ASN A 200 -10.48 -6.86 2.70
N GLY A 201 -9.63 -7.43 3.56
CA GLY A 201 -9.72 -8.84 3.96
C GLY A 201 -11.00 -9.20 4.72
N THR A 202 -11.63 -8.26 5.42
CA THR A 202 -12.91 -8.52 6.12
C THR A 202 -14.13 -8.59 5.19
N LYS A 203 -14.02 -8.16 3.93
CA LYS A 203 -15.14 -8.18 2.98
C LYS A 203 -15.42 -9.60 2.51
N LYS A 204 -16.69 -10.02 2.59
CA LYS A 204 -17.15 -11.34 2.10
C LYS A 204 -17.04 -11.50 0.59
N ASP A 205 -17.28 -10.42 -0.14
CA ASP A 205 -17.15 -10.42 -1.59
C ASP A 205 -15.68 -10.22 -1.98
N ALA A 206 -15.08 -11.26 -2.55
CA ALA A 206 -13.70 -11.25 -3.00
C ALA A 206 -13.45 -10.36 -4.24
N ALA A 207 -14.51 -9.90 -4.91
CA ALA A 207 -14.40 -8.89 -5.98
C ALA A 207 -14.11 -7.49 -5.42
N ILE A 208 -14.31 -7.25 -4.11
CA ILE A 208 -13.91 -6.00 -3.46
C ILE A 208 -12.41 -6.04 -3.23
N GLN A 209 -11.68 -5.26 -4.03
CA GLN A 209 -10.23 -5.20 -4.07
C GLN A 209 -9.78 -3.76 -3.81
N LEU A 210 -8.58 -3.59 -3.25
CA LEU A 210 -7.91 -2.29 -3.20
C LEU A 210 -7.21 -2.06 -4.52
N LYS A 211 -7.62 -1.05 -5.28
CA LYS A 211 -6.97 -0.68 -6.55
C LYS A 211 -5.72 0.15 -6.26
N LYS A 212 -4.79 0.21 -7.22
CA LYS A 212 -3.61 1.09 -7.14
C LYS A 212 -3.97 2.52 -6.72
N LYS A 213 -5.06 3.08 -7.26
CA LYS A 213 -5.51 4.43 -6.90
C LYS A 213 -5.89 4.60 -5.43
N ASP A 214 -6.47 3.56 -4.81
CA ASP A 214 -6.84 3.58 -3.39
C ASP A 214 -5.59 3.61 -2.49
N VAL A 215 -4.49 3.03 -2.96
CA VAL A 215 -3.18 3.01 -2.28
C VAL A 215 -2.43 4.34 -2.46
N VAL A 216 -2.45 4.89 -3.67
CA VAL A 216 -1.74 6.13 -4.03
C VAL A 216 -2.42 7.38 -3.48
N TRP A 217 -3.76 7.36 -3.38
CA TRP A 217 -4.53 8.50 -2.92
C TRP A 217 -4.10 9.06 -1.55
N PRO A 218 -3.94 8.24 -0.49
CA PRO A 218 -3.43 8.71 0.80
C PRO A 218 -2.07 9.43 0.70
N ILE A 219 -1.20 9.02 -0.23
CA ILE A 219 0.09 9.66 -0.46
C ILE A 219 -0.13 11.08 -0.96
N MET A 220 -0.97 11.23 -1.99
CA MET A 220 -1.29 12.54 -2.58
C MET A 220 -1.91 13.46 -1.54
N LEU A 221 -2.94 12.98 -0.82
CA LEU A 221 -3.65 13.75 0.19
C LEU A 221 -2.72 14.29 1.30
N ILE A 222 -1.89 13.43 1.88
CA ILE A 222 -0.98 13.85 2.97
C ILE A 222 0.16 14.70 2.43
N ALA A 223 0.62 14.46 1.20
CA ALA A 223 1.70 15.24 0.59
C ALA A 223 1.25 16.66 0.23
N THR A 224 -0.03 16.86 -0.14
CA THR A 224 -0.59 18.15 -0.57
C THR A 224 -1.52 18.80 0.47
N ASP A 225 -1.35 18.45 1.74
CA ASP A 225 -2.19 18.90 2.86
C ASP A 225 -2.24 20.45 2.95
N VAL A 226 -3.44 20.99 3.22
CA VAL A 226 -3.71 22.43 3.30
C VAL A 226 -2.97 23.11 4.45
N GLU A 227 -2.65 22.36 5.51
CA GLU A 227 -1.82 22.85 6.62
C GLU A 227 -0.40 23.28 6.16
N ARG A 228 -0.02 22.96 4.91
CA ARG A 228 1.24 23.39 4.28
C ARG A 228 1.06 24.47 3.21
N CYS A 229 -0.14 25.01 3.06
CA CYS A 229 -0.39 26.17 2.22
C CYS A 229 0.34 27.38 2.80
N ASP A 230 0.81 28.29 1.95
CA ASP A 230 1.35 29.56 2.42
C ASP A 230 0.25 30.60 2.65
N ASP A 231 0.63 31.66 3.36
CA ASP A 231 -0.27 32.75 3.74
C ASP A 231 -0.83 33.50 2.51
N THR A 232 -0.21 33.36 1.33
CA THR A 232 -0.63 34.01 0.08
C THR A 232 -2.10 33.73 -0.27
N PHE A 233 -2.59 32.52 0.01
CA PHE A 233 -4.01 32.19 -0.21
C PHE A 233 -4.89 32.67 0.94
N ALA A 234 -4.40 32.60 2.18
CA ALA A 234 -5.12 33.04 3.37
C ALA A 234 -5.47 34.54 3.31
N ASP A 235 -4.57 35.36 2.78
CA ASP A 235 -4.72 36.82 2.64
C ASP A 235 -5.90 37.27 1.75
N ILE A 236 -6.56 36.34 1.05
CA ILE A 236 -7.66 36.61 0.11
C ILE A 236 -9.02 36.55 0.79
N PHE A 237 -9.10 35.84 1.92
CA PHE A 237 -10.33 35.63 2.68
C PHE A 237 -10.27 36.40 4.00
N ASP A 238 -11.44 36.74 4.54
CA ASP A 238 -11.51 37.15 5.94
C ASP A 238 -11.00 36.01 6.83
N SER A 239 -10.32 36.33 7.93
CA SER A 239 -9.75 35.32 8.82
C SER A 239 -10.78 34.30 9.32
N SER A 240 -12.01 34.76 9.62
CA SER A 240 -13.07 33.86 10.07
C SER A 240 -13.58 32.93 8.97
N ALA A 241 -13.66 33.43 7.73
CA ALA A 241 -14.01 32.62 6.57
C ALA A 241 -12.91 31.61 6.21
N TYR A 242 -11.63 32.02 6.31
CA TYR A 242 -10.50 31.12 6.07
C TYR A 242 -10.46 29.97 7.07
N ASP A 243 -10.68 30.25 8.36
CA ASP A 243 -10.73 29.21 9.39
C ASP A 243 -11.83 28.17 9.11
N GLU A 244 -13.02 28.62 8.68
CA GLU A 244 -14.12 27.73 8.28
C GLU A 244 -13.78 26.89 7.03
N ILE A 245 -13.14 27.51 6.03
CA ILE A 245 -12.67 26.81 4.82
C ILE A 245 -11.65 25.71 5.19
N VAL A 246 -10.68 26.01 6.04
CA VAL A 246 -9.66 25.04 6.47
C VAL A 246 -10.31 23.91 7.29
N HIS A 247 -11.28 24.24 8.15
CA HIS A 247 -12.03 23.25 8.92
C HIS A 247 -12.77 22.25 8.03
N GLN A 248 -13.43 22.73 6.98
CA GLN A 248 -14.21 21.91 6.06
C GLN A 248 -13.39 21.26 4.94
N TYR A 249 -12.15 21.70 4.72
CA TYR A 249 -11.27 21.21 3.64
C TYR A 249 -11.11 19.68 3.65
N LYS A 250 -10.85 19.13 4.84
CA LYS A 250 -10.50 17.70 4.96
C LYS A 250 -11.68 16.79 4.59
N GLU A 251 -12.88 17.11 5.08
CA GLU A 251 -14.09 16.37 4.74
C GLU A 251 -14.40 16.51 3.25
N THR A 252 -14.23 17.73 2.72
CA THR A 252 -14.47 18.02 1.30
C THR A 252 -13.55 17.20 0.39
N ILE A 253 -12.23 17.22 0.62
CA ILE A 253 -11.28 16.51 -0.24
C ILE A 253 -11.38 14.99 -0.10
N GLU A 254 -11.80 14.48 1.06
CA GLU A 254 -12.11 13.06 1.26
C GLU A 254 -13.40 12.65 0.51
N SER A 255 -14.35 13.57 0.28
CA SER A 255 -15.63 13.27 -0.38
C SER A 255 -15.58 13.19 -1.92
N CYS A 256 -14.54 13.72 -2.59
CA CYS A 256 -14.47 13.74 -4.06
C CYS A 256 -14.59 12.33 -4.68
N CYS A 257 -15.50 12.15 -5.66
CA CYS A 257 -15.88 10.82 -6.19
C CYS A 257 -14.77 10.07 -6.94
N GLU A 258 -13.87 10.79 -7.63
CA GLU A 258 -12.78 10.20 -8.43
C GLU A 258 -11.46 10.90 -8.11
N ARG A 259 -11.01 10.71 -6.87
CA ARG A 259 -10.00 11.52 -6.20
C ARG A 259 -8.69 11.70 -6.99
N CYS A 260 -8.18 10.63 -7.60
CA CYS A 260 -6.97 10.70 -8.43
C CYS A 260 -7.25 11.35 -9.79
N GLU A 261 -8.38 10.99 -10.42
CA GLU A 261 -8.81 11.52 -11.71
C GLU A 261 -9.07 13.03 -11.64
N PHE A 262 -9.64 13.52 -10.54
CA PHE A 262 -9.83 14.93 -10.25
C PHE A 262 -8.48 15.69 -10.19
N PHE A 263 -7.50 15.18 -9.46
CA PHE A 263 -6.16 15.80 -9.42
C PHE A 263 -5.52 15.84 -10.81
N ILE A 264 -5.69 14.79 -11.61
CA ILE A 264 -5.17 14.73 -12.99
C ILE A 264 -5.86 15.80 -13.85
N LYS A 265 -7.19 15.89 -13.80
CA LYS A 265 -7.99 16.89 -14.53
C LYS A 265 -7.51 18.32 -14.22
N VAL A 266 -7.44 18.67 -12.94
CA VAL A 266 -6.98 20.00 -12.49
C VAL A 266 -5.58 20.33 -13.01
N LEU A 267 -4.66 19.37 -12.97
CA LEU A 267 -3.30 19.57 -13.48
C LEU A 267 -3.24 19.71 -15.00
N CYS A 268 -4.07 18.98 -15.75
CA CYS A 268 -4.22 19.13 -17.20
C CYS A 268 -4.72 20.55 -17.54
N ASP A 269 -5.82 20.97 -16.92
CA ASP A 269 -6.43 22.28 -17.14
C ASP A 269 -5.44 23.42 -16.77
N TYR A 270 -4.69 23.26 -15.68
CA TYR A 270 -3.65 24.23 -15.28
C TYR A 270 -2.50 24.35 -16.28
N ASN A 271 -2.11 23.24 -16.91
CA ASN A 271 -1.05 23.25 -17.93
C ASN A 271 -1.50 24.00 -19.19
N GLU A 272 -2.79 23.89 -19.55
CA GLU A 272 -3.38 24.63 -20.66
C GLU A 272 -3.74 26.08 -20.32
N TYR A 273 -3.86 26.41 -19.03
CA TYR A 273 -4.18 27.76 -18.56
C TYR A 273 -3.10 28.77 -18.96
N LYS A 274 -3.49 29.74 -19.80
CA LYS A 274 -2.63 30.82 -20.29
C LYS A 274 -2.59 31.96 -19.27
N CYS A 275 -1.40 32.26 -18.77
CA CYS A 275 -1.16 33.38 -17.86
C CYS A 275 0.21 33.97 -18.15
N SER A 276 0.31 35.30 -18.20
CA SER A 276 1.58 36.03 -18.39
C SER A 276 2.30 36.33 -17.07
N LYS A 277 1.70 35.98 -15.93
CA LYS A 277 2.23 36.24 -14.59
C LYS A 277 3.29 35.22 -14.18
N LYS A 278 3.96 35.49 -13.06
CA LYS A 278 4.95 34.57 -12.47
C LYS A 278 4.28 33.25 -12.05
N PRO A 279 5.03 32.14 -11.93
CA PRO A 279 4.44 30.82 -11.61
C PRO A 279 3.59 30.76 -10.33
N ALA A 280 3.99 31.46 -9.26
CA ALA A 280 3.21 31.52 -8.01
C ALA A 280 1.89 32.27 -8.20
N GLU A 281 1.93 33.40 -8.92
CA GLU A 281 0.75 34.19 -9.27
C GLU A 281 -0.17 33.44 -10.24
N LYS A 282 0.39 32.65 -11.18
CA LYS A 282 -0.37 31.78 -12.08
C LYS A 282 -1.18 30.72 -11.30
N CYS A 283 -0.58 30.10 -10.28
CA CYS A 283 -1.27 29.09 -9.45
C CYS A 283 -2.51 29.71 -8.78
N LEU A 284 -2.32 30.88 -8.17
CA LEU A 284 -3.39 31.57 -7.48
C LEU A 284 -4.49 32.03 -8.44
N GLU A 285 -4.09 32.65 -9.55
CA GLU A 285 -5.03 33.15 -10.54
C GLU A 285 -5.86 32.03 -11.17
N PHE A 286 -5.24 30.89 -11.46
CA PHE A 286 -5.97 29.70 -11.92
C PHE A 286 -7.05 29.29 -10.92
N ALA A 287 -6.71 29.15 -9.64
CA ALA A 287 -7.67 28.79 -8.61
C ALA A 287 -8.81 29.81 -8.51
N ILE A 288 -8.50 31.11 -8.47
CA ILE A 288 -9.50 32.18 -8.37
C ILE A 288 -10.45 32.20 -9.57
N ASN A 289 -9.95 31.95 -10.78
CA ASN A 289 -10.71 32.15 -12.01
C ASN A 289 -11.40 30.89 -12.52
N GLN A 290 -10.95 29.69 -12.13
CA GLN A 290 -11.46 28.43 -12.70
C GLN A 290 -12.37 27.63 -11.77
N TRP A 291 -12.54 28.05 -10.51
CA TRP A 291 -13.32 27.29 -9.51
C TRP A 291 -14.75 26.92 -9.94
N GLU A 292 -15.45 27.80 -10.65
CA GLU A 292 -16.84 27.54 -11.11
C GLU A 292 -16.91 26.30 -12.01
N SER A 293 -15.88 26.06 -12.83
CA SER A 293 -15.78 24.92 -13.75
C SER A 293 -15.67 23.57 -13.01
N TYR A 294 -15.40 23.58 -11.71
CA TYR A 294 -15.26 22.38 -10.88
C TYR A 294 -16.41 22.18 -9.91
N LEU A 295 -17.45 23.02 -9.93
CA LEU A 295 -18.59 22.92 -9.00
C LEU A 295 -19.25 21.53 -8.97
N SER A 296 -19.31 20.85 -10.13
CA SER A 296 -19.91 19.52 -10.25
C SER A 296 -19.05 18.39 -9.66
N GLU A 297 -17.77 18.64 -9.37
CA GLU A 297 -16.84 17.65 -8.81
C GLU A 297 -16.97 17.51 -7.28
N PHE A 298 -17.75 18.40 -6.64
CA PHE A 298 -17.90 18.43 -5.19
C PHE A 298 -19.37 18.30 -4.77
N GLU A 299 -19.63 17.40 -3.82
CA GLU A 299 -20.92 17.25 -3.16
C GLU A 299 -21.00 18.17 -1.93
N LEU A 300 -20.92 19.48 -2.18
CA LEU A 300 -21.02 20.50 -1.14
C LEU A 300 -22.50 20.71 -0.85
N GLY A 301 -22.97 20.25 0.31
CA GLY A 301 -24.37 20.34 0.76
C GLY A 301 -24.86 21.78 0.95
N SER A 302 -25.59 22.05 2.03
CA SER A 302 -26.07 23.42 2.35
C SER A 302 -24.97 24.28 2.99
N ILE A 303 -23.87 24.49 2.28
CA ILE A 303 -22.80 25.43 2.65
C ILE A 303 -23.07 26.77 1.94
N ASP A 304 -22.74 27.89 2.57
CA ASP A 304 -22.88 29.21 1.96
C ASP A 304 -21.97 29.39 0.73
N ASP A 305 -22.35 30.28 -0.19
CA ASP A 305 -21.65 30.45 -1.47
C ASP A 305 -20.20 30.95 -1.30
N GLU A 306 -19.88 31.67 -0.23
CA GLU A 306 -18.55 32.20 0.04
C GLU A 306 -17.60 31.10 0.51
N THR A 307 -18.02 30.29 1.48
CA THR A 307 -17.29 29.10 1.94
C THR A 307 -17.15 28.09 0.80
N LYS A 308 -18.21 27.88 0.01
CA LYS A 308 -18.18 26.98 -1.16
C LYS A 308 -17.11 27.40 -2.17
N LYS A 309 -17.09 28.68 -2.53
CA LYS A 309 -16.08 29.26 -3.41
C LYS A 309 -14.68 29.07 -2.82
N GLY A 310 -14.50 29.40 -1.56
CA GLY A 310 -13.21 29.28 -0.87
C GLY A 310 -12.68 27.85 -0.84
N LEU A 311 -13.53 26.88 -0.54
CA LEU A 311 -13.21 25.45 -0.53
C LEU A 311 -12.69 24.95 -1.87
N ILE A 312 -13.40 25.26 -2.96
CA ILE A 312 -12.95 24.82 -4.29
C ILE A 312 -11.65 25.53 -4.66
N GLN A 313 -11.54 26.84 -4.39
CA GLN A 313 -10.34 27.61 -4.69
C GLN A 313 -9.11 27.08 -3.94
N ILE A 314 -9.22 26.76 -2.64
CA ILE A 314 -8.09 26.26 -1.87
C ILE A 314 -7.67 24.86 -2.31
N VAL A 315 -8.63 24.00 -2.68
CA VAL A 315 -8.36 22.67 -3.25
C VAL A 315 -7.60 22.79 -4.56
N LEU A 316 -8.10 23.59 -5.50
CA LEU A 316 -7.43 23.82 -6.79
C LEU A 316 -6.04 24.40 -6.60
N TYR A 317 -5.92 25.40 -5.72
CA TYR A 317 -4.64 26.03 -5.40
C TYR A 317 -3.63 25.03 -4.86
N ASN A 318 -4.02 24.21 -3.88
CA ASN A 318 -3.14 23.20 -3.29
C ASN A 318 -2.69 22.16 -4.31
N ILE A 319 -3.57 21.72 -5.22
CA ILE A 319 -3.22 20.77 -6.28
C ILE A 319 -2.16 21.39 -7.20
N VAL A 320 -2.42 22.57 -7.78
CA VAL A 320 -1.51 23.16 -8.78
C VAL A 320 -0.20 23.65 -8.16
N ARG A 321 -0.22 24.11 -6.91
CA ARG A 321 0.97 24.47 -6.15
C ARG A 321 1.87 23.25 -5.91
N ASN A 322 1.28 22.12 -5.56
CA ASN A 322 1.98 20.86 -5.33
C ASN A 322 2.17 19.99 -6.58
N ARG A 323 1.95 20.53 -7.78
CA ARG A 323 2.07 19.80 -9.06
C ARG A 323 3.38 19.03 -9.23
N ILE A 324 4.51 19.55 -8.74
CA ILE A 324 5.81 18.89 -8.83
C ILE A 324 5.83 17.65 -7.92
N THR A 325 5.31 17.77 -6.70
CA THR A 325 5.17 16.65 -5.76
C THR A 325 4.24 15.59 -6.31
N ILE A 326 3.08 15.99 -6.86
CA ILE A 326 2.13 15.07 -7.50
C ILE A 326 2.78 14.36 -8.70
N ASP A 327 3.51 15.08 -9.55
CA ASP A 327 4.23 14.50 -10.69
C ASP A 327 5.29 13.47 -10.27
N ARG A 328 6.02 13.73 -9.17
CA ARG A 328 6.95 12.74 -8.59
C ARG A 328 6.23 11.47 -8.14
N ILE A 329 5.12 11.62 -7.42
CA ILE A 329 4.30 10.47 -6.97
C ILE A 329 3.83 9.66 -8.18
N LYS A 330 3.22 10.33 -9.17
CA LYS A 330 2.72 9.69 -10.39
C LYS A 330 3.81 8.93 -11.13
N LYS A 331 4.99 9.54 -11.31
CA LYS A 331 6.14 8.90 -11.97
C LYS A 331 6.65 7.70 -11.20
N GLY A 332 6.80 7.83 -9.88
CA GLY A 332 7.31 6.77 -9.02
C GLY A 332 6.38 5.55 -8.90
N VAL A 333 5.07 5.74 -9.10
CA VAL A 333 4.08 4.64 -9.06
C VAL A 333 3.54 4.24 -10.43
N LYS A 334 4.05 4.85 -11.52
CA LYS A 334 3.60 4.69 -12.91
C LYS A 334 2.08 4.86 -13.08
N LEU A 335 1.56 6.00 -12.62
CA LEU A 335 0.15 6.40 -12.73
C LEU A 335 -0.14 7.32 -13.92
#